data_AF-A0A3N9NTQ9-F1
#
_entry.id   AF-A0A3N9NTQ9-F1
#
_cell.length_a   1.000
_cell.length_b   1.000
_cell.length_c   1.000
_cell.angle_alpha   90.00
_cell.angle_beta   90.00
_cell.angle_gamma   90.00
#
_symmetry.space_group_name_H-M   'P 1'
#
loop_
_entity.id
_entity.type
_entity.pdbx_description
1 polymer ?
#
loop_
_entity_poly.entity_id
_entity_poly.type
_entity_poly.pdbx_seq_one_letter_code
_entity_poly.pdbx_strand_id
1 'polypeptide(L)' 'MDISSGIILVILFFIIIFLILFFYIIPIGLWITAIAARVRIRLGSLIGMRLRKIPPSLIVNALINAQKAGL' A
#
# COMPACT_ATOMS: atom_id res chain seq x y z
N MET A 1 27.33 23.61 14.67
CA MET A 1 26.19 23.12 13.86
C MET A 1 25.26 24.30 13.71
N ASP A 2 25.12 24.83 12.50
CA ASP A 2 24.22 25.95 12.26
C ASP A 2 22.78 25.52 12.56
N ILE A 3 21.97 26.43 13.10
CA ILE A 3 20.56 26.17 13.45
C ILE A 3 19.79 25.63 12.23
N SER A 4 20.13 26.11 11.03
CA SER A 4 19.60 25.65 9.75
C SER A 4 19.85 24.16 9.51
N SER A 5 21.04 23.65 9.82
CA SER A 5 21.40 22.23 9.65
C SER A 5 20.64 21.33 10.63
N GLY A 6 20.35 21.83 11.84
CA GLY A 6 19.52 21.12 12.82
C GLY A 6 18.07 20.97 12.36
N ILE A 7 17.48 22.04 11.80
CA ILE A 7 16.09 22.01 11.28
C ILE A 7 15.95 21.04 10.10
N ILE A 8 16.93 21.02 9.18
CA ILE A 8 16.93 20.11 8.02
C ILE A 8 16.92 18.64 8.46
N LEU A 9 17.72 18.29 9.48
CA LEU A 9 17.77 16.92 10.02
C LEU A 9 16.43 16.48 10.63
N VAL A 10 15.77 17.36 11.37
CA VAL A 10 14.45 17.07 11.97
C VAL A 10 13.39 16.86 10.89
N ILE A 11 13.36 17.73 9.87
CA ILE A 11 12.42 17.59 8.75
C ILE A 11 12.65 16.28 8.01
N LEU A 12 13.91 15.94 7.72
CA LEU A 12 14.26 14.69 7.04
C LEU A 12 13.80 13.45 7.84
N PHE A 13 13.97 13.47 9.16
CA PHE A 13 13.51 12.41 10.04
C PHE A 13 11.99 12.20 9.97
N PHE A 14 11.21 13.29 10.03
CA PHE A 14 9.75 13.21 9.89
C PHE A 14 9.30 12.73 8.52
N ILE A 15 9.98 13.15 7.44
CA ILE A 15 9.70 12.69 6.07
C ILE A 15 9.90 11.17 5.97
N ILE A 16 10.99 10.65 6.53
CA ILE A 16 11.29 9.21 6.51
C ILE A 16 10.19 8.43 7.25
N ILE A 17 9.81 8.88 8.45
CA ILE A 17 8.71 8.26 9.23
C ILE A 17 7.40 8.29 8.46
N PHE A 18 7.07 9.44 7.86
CA PHE A 18 5.87 9.60 7.07
C PHE A 18 5.85 8.63 5.88
N LEU A 19 6.96 8.49 5.17
CA LEU A 19 7.11 7.54 4.08
C LEU A 19 6.88 6.10 4.55
N ILE A 20 7.50 5.69 5.67
CA ILE A 20 7.33 4.34 6.23
C ILE A 20 5.85 4.09 6.56
N LEU A 21 5.18 5.04 7.21
CA LEU A 21 3.77 4.92 7.56
C LEU A 21 2.88 4.85 6.31
N PHE A 22 3.17 5.68 5.31
CA PHE A 22 2.45 5.72 4.05
C PHE A 22 2.56 4.39 3.29
N PHE A 23 3.78 3.86 3.15
CA PHE A 23 4.03 2.56 2.53
C PHE A 23 3.47 1.39 3.35
N TYR A 24 3.38 1.52 4.67
CA TYR A 24 2.72 0.52 5.51
C TYR A 24 1.21 0.48 5.27
N ILE A 25 0.56 1.64 5.14
CA ILE A 25 -0.90 1.76 5.00
C ILE A 25 -1.35 1.33 3.61
N ILE A 26 -0.65 1.76 2.56
CA ILE A 26 -1.01 1.45 1.17
C ILE A 26 -0.48 0.06 0.82
N PRO A 27 -1.35 -0.91 0.52
CA PRO A 27 -0.95 -2.27 0.20
C PRO A 27 -0.45 -2.36 -1.25
N ILE A 28 0.67 -1.69 -1.55
CA ILE A 28 1.28 -1.65 -2.89
C ILE A 28 1.72 -3.05 -3.31
N GLY A 29 2.32 -3.83 -2.40
CA GLY A 29 2.74 -5.21 -2.69
C GLY A 29 1.59 -6.06 -3.20
N LEU A 30 0.44 -6.00 -2.53
CA LEU A 30 -0.75 -6.77 -2.93
C LEU A 30 -1.36 -6.27 -4.25
N TRP A 31 -1.28 -4.96 -4.50
CA TRP A 31 -1.71 -4.37 -5.77
C TRP A 31 -0.87 -4.83 -6.96
N ILE A 32 0.46 -4.89 -6.78
CA ILE A 32 1.38 -5.43 -7.78
C ILE A 32 1.06 -6.90 -8.06
N THR A 33 0.80 -7.71 -7.02
CA THR A 33 0.40 -9.12 -7.20
C THR A 33 -0.89 -9.25 -8.01
N ALA A 34 -1.89 -8.39 -7.77
CA ALA A 34 -3.13 -8.38 -8.53
C ALA A 34 -2.89 -8.05 -10.02
N ILE A 35 -2.08 -7.03 -10.31
CA ILE A 35 -1.72 -6.65 -11.69
C ILE A 35 -0.96 -7.78 -12.40
N ALA A 36 0.00 -8.40 -11.72
CA ALA A 36 0.76 -9.53 -12.27
C ALA A 36 -0.16 -10.71 -12.64
N ALA A 37 -1.25 -10.91 -11.88
CA ALA A 37 -2.28 -11.90 -12.16
C ALA A 37 -3.37 -11.42 -13.15
N ARG A 38 -3.18 -10.28 -13.81
CA ARG A 38 -4.15 -9.61 -14.71
C ARG A 38 -5.50 -9.26 -14.05
N VAL A 39 -5.54 -9.15 -12.72
CA VAL A 39 -6.72 -8.72 -11.97
C VAL A 39 -6.69 -7.20 -11.79
N ARG A 40 -7.68 -6.50 -12.36
CA ARG A 40 -7.76 -5.03 -12.30
C ARG A 40 -8.38 -4.56 -10.98
N ILE A 41 -7.54 -4.20 -10.01
CA ILE A 41 -7.96 -3.58 -8.74
C ILE A 41 -7.33 -2.19 -8.60
N ARG A 42 -8.10 -1.23 -8.09
CA ARG A 42 -7.62 0.14 -7.81
C ARG A 42 -7.02 0.18 -6.40
N LEU A 43 -5.93 0.93 -6.21
CA LEU A 43 -5.32 1.15 -4.88
C LEU A 43 -6.33 1.68 -3.86
N GLY A 44 -7.23 2.60 -4.26
CA GLY A 44 -8.30 3.11 -3.41
C GLY A 44 -9.25 2.01 -2.89
N SER A 45 -9.46 0.93 -3.64
CA SER A 45 -10.27 -0.21 -3.19
C SER A 45 -9.57 -0.99 -2.08
N LEU A 46 -8.27 -1.24 -2.22
CA LEU A 46 -7.49 -1.95 -1.20
C LEU A 46 -7.35 -1.14 0.10
N ILE A 47 -7.19 0.18 -0.03
CA ILE A 47 -7.24 1.11 1.11
C ILE A 47 -8.62 1.06 1.76
N GLY A 48 -9.70 1.12 0.96
CA GLY A 48 -11.08 1.01 1.45
C GLY A 48 -11.41 -0.32 2.11
N MET A 49 -10.76 -1.42 1.73
CA MET A 49 -10.88 -2.72 2.43
C MET A 49 -10.25 -2.64 3.82
N ARG A 50 -9.04 -2.08 3.93
CA ARG A 50 -8.37 -1.88 5.23
C ARG A 50 -9.17 -0.96 6.17
N LEU A 51 -9.72 0.13 5.65
CA LEU A 51 -10.58 1.03 6.42
C LEU A 51 -11.84 0.33 6.94
N ARG A 52 -12.43 -0.55 6.13
CA ARG A 52 -13.58 -1.38 6.52
C ARG A 52 -13.22 -2.61 7.37
N LYS A 53 -11.97 -2.72 7.83
CA LYS A 53 -11.44 -3.88 8.59
C LYS A 53 -11.55 -5.21 7.84
N ILE A 54 -11.57 -5.18 6.52
CA ILE A 54 -11.58 -6.38 5.68
C ILE A 54 -10.13 -6.67 5.25
N PRO A 55 -9.60 -7.88 5.48
CA PRO A 55 -8.24 -8.23 5.04
C PRO A 55 -8.19 -8.24 3.50
N PRO A 56 -7.47 -7.29 2.86
CA PRO A 56 -7.49 -7.17 1.41
C PRO A 56 -6.84 -8.36 0.71
N SER A 57 -5.89 -9.04 1.37
CA SER A 57 -5.21 -10.22 0.84
C SER A 57 -6.18 -11.35 0.47
N LEU A 58 -7.21 -11.55 1.30
CA LEU A 58 -8.20 -12.61 1.09
C LEU A 58 -9.04 -12.33 -0.17
N ILE A 59 -9.47 -11.08 -0.36
CA ILE A 59 -10.22 -10.67 -1.55
C ILE A 59 -9.36 -10.77 -2.81
N VAL A 60 -8.13 -10.25 -2.77
CA VAL A 60 -7.24 -10.27 -3.94
C VAL A 60 -6.92 -11.70 -4.35
N ASN A 61 -6.61 -12.60 -3.40
CA ASN A 61 -6.34 -13.99 -3.71
C ASN A 61 -7.57 -14.70 -4.30
N ALA A 62 -8.77 -14.42 -3.78
CA ALA A 62 -10.02 -14.96 -4.34
C ALA A 62 -10.23 -14.49 -5.80
N LEU A 63 -10.00 -13.20 -6.07
CA LEU A 63 -10.12 -12.63 -7.43
C LEU A 63 -9.07 -13.21 -8.40
N ILE A 64 -7.85 -13.43 -7.93
CA ILE A 64 -6.79 -14.09 -8.71
C ILE A 64 -7.20 -15.52 -9.07
N ASN A 65 -7.77 -16.26 -8.12
CA ASN A 65 -8.22 -17.62 -8.36
C ASN A 65 -9.42 -17.68 -9.32
N ALA A 66 -10.38 -16.75 -9.21
CA ALA A 66 -11.48 -16.63 -10.15
C ALA A 66 -10.97 -16.35 -11.58
N GLN A 67 -10.06 -15.37 -11.72
CA GLN A 67 -9.45 -15.04 -13.01
C GLN A 67 -8.67 -16.21 -13.62
N LYS A 68 -7.99 -17.02 -12.80
CA LYS A 68 -7.31 -18.24 -13.25
C LYS A 68 -8.27 -19.37 -13.62
N ALA A 69 -9.43 -19.43 -12.96
CA ALA A 69 -10.50 -20.37 -13.26
C ALA A 69 -11.35 -19.96 -14.48
N GLY A 70 -11.12 -18.77 -15.05
CA GLY A 70 -11.91 -18.23 -16.16
C GLY A 70 -13.29 -17.71 -15.74
N LEU A 71 -13.46 -17.41 -14.45
CA LEU A 71 -14.66 -16.82 -13.84
C LEU A 71 -14.54 -15.28 -13.77
#